data_AF-A0A559JHM9-F1
#
_entry.id   AF-A0A559JHM9-F1
#
_cell.length_a   1.000
_cell.length_b   1.000
_cell.length_c   1.000
_cell.angle_alpha   90.00
_cell.angle_beta   90.00
_cell.angle_gamma   90.00
#
_symmetry.space_group_name_H-M   'P 1'
#
loop_
_entity.id
_entity.type
_entity.pdbx_description
1 polymer ?
#
loop_
_entity_poly.entity_id
_entity_poly.type
_entity_poly.pdbx_seq_one_letter_code
_entity_poly.pdbx_strand_id
1 'polypeptide(L)'
;MKAMFEINMNDPKEVSGLKELLEVRLSQLEADDEDSVGSPIESRTEQMNNIDRLRDFASQASPNQIDALKWMKANPGPFSAHLIKNDIPILAPHGALSGVFRPGRWQRITGGTKEGFPFLQIDWNHEKGCGIYRGLTPEEADALQL
;
A
#
# COMPACT_ATOMS: atom_id res chain seq x y z
N MET A 1 17.15 -20.12 -35.87
CA MET A 1 18.43 -20.54 -35.27
C MET A 1 18.62 -19.77 -33.97
N LYS A 2 18.75 -20.46 -32.84
CA LYS A 2 18.95 -19.84 -31.52
C LYS A 2 20.47 -19.69 -31.34
N ALA A 3 21.00 -18.47 -31.39
CA ALA A 3 22.40 -18.23 -31.13
C ALA A 3 22.66 -18.49 -29.64
N MET A 4 23.42 -19.55 -29.33
CA MET A 4 23.90 -19.84 -27.98
C MET A 4 25.22 -19.11 -27.84
N PHE A 5 25.27 -18.09 -26.97
CA PHE A 5 26.52 -17.44 -26.59
C PHE A 5 27.18 -18.30 -25.52
N GLU A 6 28.19 -19.09 -25.89
CA GLU A 6 29.10 -19.71 -24.94
C GLU A 6 30.20 -18.70 -24.62
N ILE A 7 30.30 -18.31 -23.35
CA ILE A 7 31.31 -17.36 -22.89
C ILE A 7 32.45 -18.15 -22.25
N ASN A 8 33.66 -17.94 -22.74
CA ASN A 8 34.83 -18.63 -22.24
C ASN A 8 35.41 -17.88 -21.03
N MET A 9 35.17 -18.41 -19.82
CA MET A 9 35.61 -17.80 -18.56
C MET A 9 37.13 -17.78 -18.34
N ASN A 10 37.93 -18.37 -19.24
CA ASN A 10 39.39 -18.31 -19.21
C ASN A 10 39.98 -17.25 -20.16
N ASP A 11 39.16 -16.58 -20.98
CA ASP A 11 39.63 -15.49 -21.83
C ASP A 11 39.42 -14.13 -21.12
N PRO A 12 40.50 -13.43 -20.71
CA PRO A 12 40.38 -12.16 -20.00
C PRO A 12 39.70 -11.07 -20.82
N LYS A 13 39.67 -11.15 -22.16
CA LYS A 13 38.97 -10.17 -23.01
C LYS A 13 37.46 -10.37 -23.00
N GLU A 14 36.99 -11.62 -23.05
CA GLU A 14 35.56 -11.93 -22.95
C GLU A 14 35.02 -11.63 -21.54
N VAL A 15 35.81 -11.91 -20.51
CA VAL A 15 35.48 -11.57 -19.12
C VAL A 15 35.42 -10.04 -18.92
N SER A 16 36.32 -9.28 -19.56
CA SER A 16 36.28 -7.81 -19.51
C SER A 16 35.04 -7.25 -20.22
N GLY A 17 34.68 -7.80 -21.39
CA GLY A 17 33.47 -7.40 -22.11
C GLY A 17 32.17 -7.73 -21.33
N LEU A 18 32.15 -8.85 -20.61
CA LEU A 18 31.08 -9.17 -19.67
C LEU A 18 30.98 -8.16 -18.52
N LYS A 19 32.12 -7.74 -17.98
CA LYS A 19 32.17 -6.76 -16.89
C LYS A 19 31.66 -5.40 -17.34
N GLU A 20 32.03 -4.96 -18.55
CA GLU A 20 31.49 -3.73 -19.14
C GLU A 20 29.97 -3.83 -19.39
N LEU A 21 29.47 -4.98 -19.88
CA LEU A 21 28.03 -5.20 -20.05
C LEU A 21 27.26 -5.23 -18.71
N LEU A 22 27.87 -5.76 -17.66
CA LEU A 22 27.32 -5.73 -16.30
C LEU A 22 27.31 -4.31 -15.72
N GLU A 23 28.39 -3.55 -15.90
CA GLU A 23 28.46 -2.13 -15.47
C GLU A 23 27.41 -1.28 -16.21
N VAL A 24 27.24 -1.46 -17.51
CA VAL A 24 26.20 -0.73 -18.28
C VAL A 24 24.79 -1.10 -17.80
N ARG A 25 24.53 -2.37 -17.44
CA ARG A 25 23.25 -2.80 -16.87
C ARG A 25 23.04 -2.26 -15.46
N LEU A 26 24.07 -2.23 -14.64
CA LEU A 26 24.03 -1.64 -13.30
C LEU A 26 23.77 -0.14 -13.38
N SER A 27 24.43 0.60 -14.26
CA SER A 27 24.18 2.02 -14.46
C SER A 27 22.78 2.31 -15.02
N GLN A 28 22.20 1.40 -15.82
CA GLN A 28 20.79 1.52 -16.25
C GLN A 28 19.81 1.24 -15.10
N LEU A 29 20.12 0.29 -14.22
CA LEU A 29 19.34 0.04 -12.99
C LEU A 29 19.42 1.20 -12.01
N GLU A 30 20.61 1.81 -11.84
CA GLU A 30 20.81 2.98 -10.97
C GLU A 30 20.14 4.25 -11.55
N ALA A 31 20.03 4.36 -12.87
CA ALA A 31 19.34 5.47 -13.53
C ALA A 31 17.80 5.32 -13.56
N ASP A 32 17.27 4.10 -13.41
CA ASP A 32 15.83 3.85 -13.23
C ASP A 32 15.38 3.99 -11.75
N ASP A 33 16.32 4.19 -10.81
CA ASP A 33 16.06 4.47 -9.39
C ASP A 33 16.11 5.97 -9.01
N GLU A 34 16.49 6.87 -9.93
CA GLU A 34 16.49 8.32 -9.69
C GLU A 34 15.08 8.97 -9.63
N ASP A 35 14.01 8.18 -9.75
CA ASP A 35 12.62 8.65 -9.54
C ASP A 35 11.84 7.87 -8.45
N SER A 36 12.45 6.95 -7.69
CA SER A 36 11.70 6.24 -6.63
C SER A 36 12.50 5.54 -5.53
N VAL A 37 13.53 6.18 -4.96
CA VAL A 37 14.05 5.76 -3.64
C VAL A 37 13.81 6.89 -2.64
N GLY A 38 12.56 6.96 -2.15
CA GLY A 38 12.22 7.78 -1.00
C GLY A 38 13.15 7.44 0.16
N SER A 39 13.86 8.44 0.69
CA SER A 39 14.79 8.22 1.78
C SER A 39 14.08 7.55 2.96
N PRO A 40 14.74 6.69 3.77
CA PRO A 40 14.11 6.07 4.95
C PRO A 40 13.51 7.09 5.94
N ILE A 41 14.00 8.33 5.88
CA ILE A 41 13.53 9.48 6.66
C ILE A 41 12.20 10.03 6.10
N GLU A 42 12.04 10.08 4.77
CA GLU A 42 10.81 10.53 4.11
C GLU A 42 9.68 9.53 4.34
N SER A 43 9.94 8.23 4.19
CA SER A 43 8.95 7.18 4.45
C SER A 43 8.42 7.18 5.89
N ARG A 44 9.31 7.40 6.89
CA ARG A 44 8.89 7.56 8.29
C ARG A 44 8.11 8.84 8.54
N THR A 45 8.50 9.95 7.90
CA THR A 45 7.79 11.23 8.02
C THR A 45 6.40 11.15 7.40
N GLU A 46 6.27 10.48 6.26
CA GLU A 46 4.99 10.21 5.61
C GLU A 46 4.08 9.31 6.45
N GLN A 47 4.63 8.27 7.08
CA GLN A 47 3.89 7.42 8.03
C GLN A 47 3.40 8.21 9.25
N MET A 48 4.25 9.01 9.88
CA MET A 48 3.85 9.87 11.02
C MET A 48 2.76 10.86 10.59
N ASN A 49 2.91 11.48 9.42
CA ASN A 49 1.89 12.35 8.86
C ASN A 49 0.57 11.60 8.60
N ASN A 50 0.60 10.33 8.19
CA ASN A 50 -0.61 9.55 7.96
C ASN A 50 -1.33 9.19 9.27
N ILE A 51 -0.59 8.91 10.34
CA ILE A 51 -1.15 8.65 11.67
C ILE A 51 -1.92 9.87 12.19
N ASP A 52 -1.36 11.07 12.07
CA ASP A 52 -2.05 12.28 12.53
C ASP A 52 -3.31 12.55 11.70
N ARG A 53 -3.25 12.34 10.39
CA ARG A 53 -4.43 12.39 9.50
C ARG A 53 -5.51 11.37 9.91
N LEU A 54 -5.11 10.17 10.31
CA LEU A 54 -6.03 9.15 10.79
C LEU A 54 -6.72 9.56 12.10
N ARG A 55 -6.00 10.23 13.01
CA ARG A 55 -6.58 10.79 14.24
C ARG A 55 -7.60 11.88 13.93
N ASP A 56 -7.26 12.79 13.02
CA ASP A 56 -8.19 13.85 12.59
C ASP A 56 -9.45 13.25 11.97
N PHE A 57 -9.30 12.23 11.11
CA PHE A 57 -10.43 11.51 10.53
C PHE A 57 -11.28 10.81 11.60
N ALA A 58 -10.64 10.12 12.56
CA ALA A 58 -11.32 9.42 13.64
C ALA A 58 -12.14 10.38 14.52
N SER A 59 -11.64 11.59 14.77
CA SER A 59 -12.37 12.60 15.55
C SER A 59 -13.68 13.07 14.91
N GLN A 60 -13.79 12.94 13.59
CA GLN A 60 -14.95 13.35 12.78
C GLN A 60 -15.71 12.14 12.21
N ALA A 61 -15.33 10.93 12.61
CA ALA A 61 -15.92 9.70 12.11
C ALA A 61 -17.34 9.53 12.64
N SER A 62 -18.26 9.10 11.78
CA SER A 62 -19.59 8.68 12.22
C SER A 62 -19.51 7.38 13.02
N PRO A 63 -20.53 6.99 13.80
CA PRO A 63 -20.51 5.75 14.59
C PRO A 63 -20.13 4.52 13.77
N ASN A 64 -20.72 4.35 12.58
CA ASN A 64 -20.40 3.24 11.67
C ASN A 64 -18.94 3.27 11.18
N GLN A 65 -18.37 4.47 11.00
CA GLN A 65 -16.96 4.62 10.62
C GLN A 65 -16.05 4.23 11.78
N ILE A 66 -16.40 4.62 13.01
CA ILE A 66 -15.67 4.25 14.23
C ILE A 66 -15.69 2.74 14.43
N ASP A 67 -16.83 2.06 14.28
CA ASP A 67 -16.93 0.61 14.44
C ASP A 67 -16.02 -0.13 13.46
N ALA A 68 -15.99 0.31 12.21
CA ALA A 68 -15.08 -0.25 11.21
C ALA A 68 -13.60 0.10 11.48
N LEU A 69 -13.27 1.30 11.98
CA LEU A 69 -11.91 1.62 12.42
C LEU A 69 -11.48 0.76 13.61
N LYS A 70 -12.37 0.49 14.58
CA LYS A 70 -12.12 -0.42 15.70
C LYS A 70 -11.86 -1.85 15.22
N TRP A 71 -12.65 -2.32 14.26
CA TRP A 71 -12.44 -3.64 13.66
C TRP A 71 -11.09 -3.75 12.94
N MET A 72 -10.71 -2.73 12.16
CA MET A 72 -9.40 -2.71 11.49
C MET A 72 -8.24 -2.56 12.47
N LYS A 73 -8.44 -1.86 13.59
CA LYS A 73 -7.44 -1.79 14.66
C LYS A 73 -7.19 -3.17 15.28
N ALA A 74 -8.24 -3.97 15.44
CA ALA A 74 -8.12 -5.35 15.91
C ALA A 74 -7.54 -6.32 14.85
N ASN A 75 -7.64 -5.97 13.56
CA ASN A 75 -7.19 -6.76 12.43
C ASN A 75 -6.30 -5.92 11.50
N PRO A 76 -5.08 -5.56 11.93
CA PRO A 76 -4.18 -4.73 11.13
C PRO A 76 -3.73 -5.46 9.86
N GLY A 77 -3.52 -4.68 8.81
CA GLY A 77 -3.14 -5.12 7.47
C GLY A 77 -4.31 -5.16 6.48
N PRO A 78 -4.03 -5.61 5.24
CA PRO A 78 -5.05 -5.69 4.20
C PRO A 78 -6.17 -6.66 4.53
N PHE A 79 -7.40 -6.27 4.22
CA PHE A 79 -8.58 -7.09 4.48
C PHE A 79 -9.53 -7.14 3.29
N SER A 80 -10.22 -8.27 3.13
CA SER A 80 -11.29 -8.42 2.15
C SER A 80 -12.57 -7.77 2.66
N ALA A 81 -13.32 -7.11 1.77
CA ALA A 81 -14.66 -6.58 2.06
C ALA A 81 -15.59 -7.63 2.68
N HIS A 82 -15.41 -8.91 2.33
CA HIS A 82 -16.23 -9.99 2.85
C HIS A 82 -16.07 -10.17 4.36
N LEU A 83 -14.84 -10.03 4.89
CA LEU A 83 -14.54 -10.23 6.31
C LEU A 83 -15.22 -9.18 7.19
N ILE A 84 -14.98 -7.90 6.90
CA ILE A 84 -15.58 -6.81 7.68
C ILE A 84 -17.10 -6.78 7.58
N LYS A 85 -17.68 -7.24 6.46
CA LYS A 85 -19.14 -7.34 6.29
C LYS A 85 -19.77 -8.46 7.09
N ASN A 86 -19.05 -9.56 7.31
CA ASN A 86 -19.50 -10.65 8.16
C ASN A 86 -19.49 -10.20 9.63
N ASP A 87 -18.46 -9.47 10.05
CA ASP A 87 -18.28 -9.05 11.44
C ASP A 87 -19.09 -7.78 11.79
N ILE A 88 -19.36 -6.93 10.81
CA ILE A 88 -20.17 -5.72 10.95
C ILE A 88 -21.34 -5.76 9.95
N PRO A 89 -22.46 -6.42 10.30
CA PRO A 89 -23.59 -6.65 9.38
C PRO A 89 -24.21 -5.37 8.80
N ILE A 90 -24.09 -4.22 9.48
CA ILE A 90 -24.57 -2.93 8.96
C ILE A 90 -23.85 -2.51 7.65
N LEU A 91 -22.65 -3.04 7.41
CA LEU A 91 -21.84 -2.81 6.21
C LEU A 91 -22.10 -3.83 5.10
N ALA A 92 -22.89 -4.89 5.38
CA ALA A 92 -23.20 -5.96 4.43
C ALA A 92 -23.98 -5.51 3.19
N PRO A 93 -24.97 -4.58 3.27
CA PRO A 93 -25.73 -4.13 2.11
C PRO A 93 -24.83 -3.61 0.98
N HIS A 94 -25.26 -3.80 -0.26
CA HIS A 94 -24.49 -3.38 -1.42
C HIS A 94 -24.24 -1.86 -1.37
N GLY A 95 -22.97 -1.46 -1.47
CA GLY A 95 -22.57 -0.04 -1.42
C GLY A 95 -22.53 0.57 -0.02
N ALA A 96 -22.87 -0.14 1.06
CA ALA A 96 -22.77 0.40 2.41
C ALA A 96 -21.31 0.72 2.78
N LEU A 97 -20.38 -0.18 2.50
CA LEU A 97 -18.95 0.02 2.79
C LEU A 97 -18.37 1.25 2.06
N SER A 98 -18.64 1.40 0.76
CA SER A 98 -18.19 2.57 -0.03
C SER A 98 -18.96 3.85 0.32
N GLY A 99 -20.19 3.73 0.82
CA GLY A 99 -20.98 4.84 1.35
C GLY A 99 -20.40 5.38 2.66
N VAL A 100 -19.96 4.48 3.54
CA VAL A 100 -19.33 4.80 4.83
C VAL A 100 -17.91 5.35 4.63
N PHE A 101 -17.17 4.83 3.65
CA PHE A 101 -15.78 5.22 3.42
C PHE A 101 -15.58 5.82 2.03
N ARG A 102 -15.67 7.16 1.95
CA ARG A 102 -15.45 7.91 0.72
C ARG A 102 -14.03 8.52 0.70
N PRO A 103 -13.18 8.19 -0.29
CA PRO A 103 -11.83 8.74 -0.37
C PRO A 103 -11.81 10.26 -0.53
N GLY A 104 -12.81 10.86 -1.20
CA GLY A 104 -12.92 12.32 -1.29
C GLY A 104 -13.16 13.00 0.06
N ARG A 105 -13.82 12.33 1.02
CA ARG A 105 -14.01 12.86 2.37
C ARG A 105 -12.70 12.82 3.15
N TRP A 106 -11.90 11.77 2.98
CA TRP A 106 -10.56 11.66 3.55
C TRP A 106 -9.65 12.81 3.10
N GLN A 107 -9.52 13.02 1.80
CA GLN A 107 -8.69 14.09 1.24
C GLN A 107 -9.14 15.47 1.73
N ARG A 108 -10.46 15.70 1.80
CA ARG A 108 -11.01 16.98 2.26
C ARG A 108 -10.81 17.23 3.77
N ILE A 109 -10.90 16.20 4.60
CA ILE A 109 -10.79 16.34 6.06
C ILE A 109 -9.32 16.41 6.50
N THR A 110 -8.47 15.61 5.88
CA THR A 110 -7.11 15.37 6.37
C THR A 110 -6.02 16.03 5.52
N GLY A 111 -6.36 16.50 4.30
CA GLY A 111 -5.38 16.90 3.31
C GLY A 111 -4.49 15.75 2.82
N GLY A 112 -4.84 14.50 3.15
CA GLY A 112 -4.06 13.32 2.82
C GLY A 112 -4.18 12.86 1.36
N THR A 113 -3.29 11.97 0.95
CA THR A 113 -3.37 11.34 -0.37
C THR A 113 -4.35 10.17 -0.36
N LYS A 114 -4.67 9.67 -1.56
CA LYS A 114 -5.54 8.50 -1.69
C LYS A 114 -4.85 7.22 -1.20
N GLU A 115 -3.52 7.08 -1.32
CA GLU A 115 -2.79 5.92 -0.80
C GLU A 115 -2.79 5.85 0.73
N GLY A 116 -2.78 7.01 1.39
CA GLY A 116 -2.89 7.13 2.84
C GLY A 116 -4.21 6.59 3.43
N PHE A 117 -5.23 6.37 2.60
CA PHE A 117 -6.57 6.02 3.06
C PHE A 117 -6.70 4.50 3.35
N PRO A 118 -7.12 4.09 4.57
CA PRO A 118 -7.23 2.67 4.94
C PRO A 118 -8.22 1.87 4.08
N PHE A 119 -9.25 2.54 3.55
CA PHE A 119 -10.25 1.93 2.68
C PHE A 119 -9.94 2.13 1.20
N LEU A 120 -8.70 2.41 0.85
CA LEU A 120 -8.24 2.28 -0.52
C LEU A 120 -8.34 0.81 -0.93
N GLN A 121 -9.10 0.53 -1.99
CA GLN A 121 -9.09 -0.78 -2.62
C GLN A 121 -7.75 -0.96 -3.35
N ILE A 122 -6.98 -1.95 -2.92
CA ILE A 122 -5.66 -2.27 -3.48
C ILE A 122 -5.73 -3.44 -4.46
N ASP A 123 -6.74 -4.31 -4.32
CA ASP A 123 -6.90 -5.50 -5.16
C ASP A 123 -8.38 -5.96 -5.21
N TRP A 124 -8.67 -6.97 -6.02
CA TRP A 124 -9.99 -7.58 -6.17
C TRP A 124 -9.94 -9.09 -5.92
N ASN A 125 -10.70 -9.55 -4.92
CA ASN A 125 -10.88 -10.97 -4.67
C ASN A 125 -11.89 -11.54 -5.67
N HIS A 126 -11.40 -12.25 -6.69
CA HIS A 126 -12.22 -12.88 -7.71
C HIS A 126 -13.08 -14.05 -7.20
N GLU A 127 -12.62 -14.80 -6.21
CA GLU A 127 -13.36 -15.94 -5.66
C GLU A 127 -14.60 -15.49 -4.88
N LYS A 128 -14.49 -14.37 -4.15
CA LYS A 128 -15.57 -13.81 -3.33
C LYS A 128 -16.31 -12.67 -4.00
N GLY A 129 -15.86 -12.23 -5.18
CA GLY A 129 -16.44 -11.12 -5.93
C GLY A 129 -16.44 -9.80 -5.15
N CYS A 130 -15.35 -9.48 -4.46
CA CYS A 130 -15.29 -8.28 -3.62
C CYS A 130 -13.90 -7.64 -3.54
N GLY A 131 -13.84 -6.35 -3.17
CA GLY A 131 -12.58 -5.62 -3.05
C GLY A 131 -11.73 -6.07 -1.86
N ILE A 132 -10.42 -5.95 -2.01
CA ILE A 132 -9.43 -6.04 -0.94
C ILE A 132 -8.95 -4.62 -0.64
N TYR A 133 -9.00 -4.23 0.62
CA TYR A 133 -8.65 -2.90 1.09
C TYR A 133 -7.33 -2.90 1.83
N ARG A 134 -6.62 -1.77 1.80
CA ARG A 134 -5.31 -1.58 2.45
C ARG A 134 -5.35 -1.91 3.96
N GLY A 135 -6.39 -1.49 4.65
CA GLY A 135 -6.46 -1.55 6.11
C GLY A 135 -5.52 -0.56 6.79
N LEU A 136 -5.40 -0.71 8.12
CA LEU A 136 -4.44 0.02 8.93
C LEU A 136 -3.13 -0.77 8.96
N THR A 137 -1.99 -0.09 8.87
CA THR A 137 -0.72 -0.75 9.21
C THR A 137 -0.67 -1.06 10.71
N PRO A 138 0.19 -1.98 11.17
CA PRO A 138 0.36 -2.25 12.60
C PRO A 138 0.67 -0.98 13.40
N GLU A 139 1.51 -0.10 12.85
CA GLU A 139 1.88 1.16 13.49
C GLU A 139 0.70 2.14 13.57
N GLU A 140 -0.11 2.21 12.50
CA GLU A 140 -1.33 3.02 12.48
C GLU A 140 -2.35 2.51 13.50
N ALA A 141 -2.54 1.18 13.58
CA ALA A 141 -3.45 0.54 14.53
C ALA A 141 -3.04 0.81 15.98
N ASP A 142 -1.75 0.70 16.30
CA ASP A 142 -1.21 0.98 17.64
C ASP A 142 -1.34 2.46 18.02
N ALA A 143 -1.12 3.36 17.06
CA ALA A 143 -1.13 4.80 17.30
C ALA A 143 -2.53 5.41 17.39
N LEU A 144 -3.56 4.71 16.89
CA LEU A 144 -4.95 5.19 16.87
C LEU A 144 -5.62 4.99 18.23
N GLN A 145 -6.12 6.07 18.83
CA GLN A 145 -6.92 6.03 20.07
C GLN A 145 -8.40 6.22 19.69
N LEU A 146 -9.23 5.18 19.87
CA LEU A 146 -10.63 5.06 19.42
C LEU A 146 -11.56 4.63 20.55
#